data_AF-A0A957HYK8-F1
#
_entry.id   AF-A0A957HYK8-F1
#
_cell.length_a   1.000
_cell.length_b   1.000
_cell.length_c   1.000
_cell.angle_alpha   90.00
_cell.angle_beta   90.00
_cell.angle_gamma   90.00
#
_symmetry.space_group_name_H-M   'P 1'
#
loop_
_entity.id
_entity.type
_entity.pdbx_description
1 polymer ?
#
loop_
_entity_poly.entity_id
_entity_poly.type
_entity_poly.pdbx_seq_one_letter_code
_entity_poly.pdbx_strand_id
1 'polypeptide(L)'
;MIPQTTPKTIRTWLPRVLEWSLLFLALLLAIWLVTREANAPQLILLLLLYIIAINFTLPPAYGSVGLVPVVAVGSVLVVGLETAVILTLISLTIAELARPLWNPMWDLVNLQRPSWAQRISNMALHLLALLSSGLIYRQLGGAAPLNEDGLQNILAFAGLAVGYGLSHFLLALLGQLIARRPLRSFLADNSLSILTASLLAQPFAIFGGITFVRSGLPIFVIFSLGVMLFSVVTWISWQRRFVAEQQLVQFGRLNDVSISLRETLELPVVLSRTHQHVTALVPADDFAISLCDDAGNWQRFQDDAHFEGGSVDDFTRWTAQQQRLLNLHRRNFHYAAQHQLALPQPTPTAWLGIPLMSGMQTTGVMVLQRFGNSQPFSRWNQEILSALAAQVSSAIENAHLYSETLRLYNLTDEALARRVEQLQALLNTVQEGVLMLDTQGRVLLINPTAAALLAQPSTHMMNKVLDEETGVTHLGYTANEWQAQQTRLQNQQPPQGNGHIFPASLQPSDGAARRVTIERTEFAVYAQDGLVMGWLILLRDITEEQA
;
A
#
# COMPACT_ATOMS: atom_id res chain seq x y z
N MET A 1 15.91 -17.53 4.39
CA MET A 1 15.07 -18.76 4.52
C MET A 1 13.65 -18.35 4.90
N ILE A 2 12.74 -18.41 3.93
CA ILE A 2 11.31 -18.09 4.05
C ILE A 2 10.67 -19.11 5.00
N PRO A 3 9.86 -18.73 6.02
CA PRO A 3 9.11 -19.74 6.74
C PRO A 3 7.95 -20.07 5.81
N GLN A 4 8.03 -21.21 5.15
CA GLN A 4 6.88 -21.80 4.52
C GLN A 4 5.85 -22.10 5.61
N THR A 5 5.02 -21.12 5.98
CA THR A 5 3.70 -21.45 6.48
C THR A 5 2.93 -21.89 5.26
N THR A 6 3.06 -23.19 5.00
CA THR A 6 2.16 -23.91 4.12
C THR A 6 0.73 -23.38 4.38
N PRO A 7 -0.01 -22.93 3.35
CA PRO A 7 -1.42 -22.58 3.54
C PRO A 7 -2.02 -23.76 4.26
N LYS A 8 -2.71 -23.59 5.41
CA LYS A 8 -3.27 -24.72 6.22
C LYS A 8 -3.70 -25.80 5.26
N THR A 9 -2.83 -26.79 5.08
CA THR A 9 -2.93 -27.60 3.87
C THR A 9 -4.24 -28.32 3.99
N ILE A 10 -4.85 -28.65 2.85
CA ILE A 10 -6.05 -29.50 2.77
C ILE A 10 -6.01 -30.60 3.85
N ARG A 11 -4.80 -31.14 4.12
CA ARG A 11 -4.40 -32.05 5.20
C ARG A 11 -4.87 -31.76 6.63
N THR A 12 -5.08 -30.51 7.06
CA THR A 12 -5.50 -30.18 8.45
C THR A 12 -7.01 -30.25 8.66
N TRP A 13 -7.79 -30.08 7.61
CA TRP A 13 -9.26 -30.16 7.64
C TRP A 13 -9.76 -31.51 7.14
N LEU A 14 -9.00 -32.17 6.27
CA LEU A 14 -9.31 -33.47 5.69
C LEU A 14 -9.73 -34.53 6.72
N PRO A 15 -9.02 -34.75 7.85
CA PRO A 15 -9.45 -35.74 8.83
C PRO A 15 -10.78 -35.39 9.52
N ARG A 16 -11.04 -34.10 9.79
CA ARG A 16 -12.35 -33.68 10.32
C ARG A 16 -13.45 -33.83 9.27
N VAL A 17 -13.20 -33.47 8.02
CA VAL A 17 -14.16 -33.71 6.93
C VAL A 17 -14.46 -35.20 6.80
N LEU A 18 -13.45 -36.08 6.96
CA LEU A 18 -13.60 -37.54 6.92
C LEU A 18 -14.42 -38.11 8.09
N GLU A 19 -14.12 -37.71 9.33
CA GLU A 19 -14.85 -38.15 10.54
C GLU A 19 -16.34 -37.78 10.45
N TRP A 20 -16.62 -36.58 9.97
CA TRP A 20 -17.99 -36.11 9.87
C TRP A 20 -18.72 -36.63 8.63
N SER A 21 -18.02 -36.87 7.52
CA SER A 21 -18.62 -37.58 6.40
C SER A 21 -18.92 -39.03 6.74
N LEU A 22 -18.13 -39.69 7.61
CA LEU A 22 -18.45 -41.00 8.20
C LEU A 22 -19.68 -40.94 9.12
N LEU A 23 -19.76 -39.97 10.03
CA LEU A 23 -20.94 -39.76 10.88
C LEU A 23 -22.19 -39.47 10.06
N PHE A 24 -22.03 -38.69 8.99
CA PHE A 24 -23.10 -38.38 8.07
C PHE A 24 -23.54 -39.59 7.24
N LEU A 25 -22.59 -40.41 6.75
CA LEU A 25 -22.89 -41.66 6.05
C LEU A 25 -23.60 -42.66 6.97
N ALA A 26 -23.19 -42.72 8.25
CA ALA A 26 -23.84 -43.52 9.27
C ALA A 26 -25.26 -43.04 9.57
N LEU A 27 -25.51 -41.73 9.57
CA LEU A 27 -26.85 -41.15 9.71
C LEU A 27 -27.74 -41.49 8.50
N LEU A 28 -27.21 -41.38 7.27
CA LEU A 28 -27.94 -41.76 6.05
C LEU A 28 -28.29 -43.26 6.06
N LEU A 29 -27.33 -44.11 6.47
CA LEU A 29 -27.53 -45.55 6.59
C LEU A 29 -28.56 -45.88 7.68
N ALA A 30 -28.52 -45.18 8.82
CA ALA A 30 -29.50 -45.35 9.89
C ALA A 30 -30.92 -44.93 9.45
N ILE A 31 -31.05 -43.80 8.75
CA ILE A 31 -32.34 -43.35 8.20
C ILE A 31 -32.86 -44.37 7.17
N TRP A 32 -31.99 -44.89 6.30
CA TRP A 32 -32.35 -45.93 5.32
C TRP A 32 -32.81 -47.24 5.98
N LEU A 33 -32.08 -47.70 7.00
CA LEU A 33 -32.41 -48.91 7.77
C LEU A 33 -33.73 -48.78 8.56
N VAL A 34 -34.02 -47.58 9.07
CA VAL A 34 -35.22 -47.32 9.89
C VAL A 34 -36.47 -47.14 9.03
N THR A 35 -36.36 -46.51 7.86
CA THR A 35 -37.53 -46.16 7.06
C THR A 35 -38.17 -47.37 6.36
N ARG A 36 -37.41 -48.37 5.88
CA ARG A 36 -37.91 -49.60 5.19
C ARG A 36 -39.02 -49.39 4.14
N GLU A 37 -39.26 -48.16 3.71
CA GLU A 37 -40.31 -47.75 2.78
C GLU A 37 -39.73 -47.55 1.38
N ALA A 38 -40.52 -47.81 0.34
CA ALA A 38 -40.15 -47.58 -1.06
C ALA A 38 -39.71 -46.13 -1.35
N ASN A 39 -40.14 -45.18 -0.51
CA ASN A 39 -39.86 -43.75 -0.65
C ASN A 39 -38.60 -43.28 0.11
N ALA A 40 -37.97 -44.15 0.91
CA ALA A 40 -36.80 -43.81 1.71
C ALA A 40 -35.66 -43.11 0.93
N PRO A 41 -35.32 -43.52 -0.31
CA PRO A 41 -34.22 -42.90 -1.03
C PRO A 41 -34.44 -41.42 -1.40
N GLN A 42 -35.64 -41.03 -1.84
CA GLN A 42 -35.92 -39.62 -2.16
C GLN A 42 -35.99 -38.74 -0.90
N LEU A 43 -36.49 -39.28 0.23
CA LEU A 43 -36.52 -38.55 1.50
C LEU A 43 -35.11 -38.25 2.00
N ILE A 44 -34.21 -39.23 1.93
CA ILE A 44 -32.81 -39.08 2.30
C ILE A 44 -32.10 -38.04 1.43
N LEU A 45 -32.32 -38.10 0.11
CA LEU A 45 -31.75 -37.13 -0.83
C LEU A 45 -32.23 -35.70 -0.53
N LEU A 46 -33.54 -35.50 -0.38
CA LEU A 46 -34.11 -34.18 -0.13
C LEU A 46 -33.68 -33.63 1.25
N LEU A 47 -33.56 -34.48 2.28
CA LEU A 47 -33.02 -34.11 3.58
C LEU A 47 -31.59 -33.55 3.46
N LEU A 48 -30.73 -34.25 2.72
CA LEU A 48 -29.34 -33.88 2.47
C LEU A 48 -29.26 -32.56 1.69
N LEU A 49 -30.05 -32.43 0.62
CA LEU A 49 -30.12 -31.20 -0.17
C LEU A 49 -30.54 -30.02 0.69
N TYR A 50 -31.50 -30.21 1.61
CA TYR A 50 -31.90 -29.18 2.56
C TYR A 50 -30.76 -28.78 3.49
N ILE A 51 -30.06 -29.74 4.10
CA ILE A 51 -28.96 -29.46 5.04
C ILE A 51 -27.87 -28.62 4.35
N ILE A 52 -27.51 -28.97 3.11
CA ILE A 52 -26.57 -28.16 2.32
C ILE A 52 -27.18 -26.80 1.97
N ALA A 53 -28.40 -26.76 1.45
CA ALA A 53 -29.05 -25.52 1.05
C ALA A 53 -29.11 -24.49 2.19
N ILE A 54 -29.41 -24.93 3.41
CA ILE A 54 -29.45 -24.08 4.61
C ILE A 54 -28.05 -23.53 4.94
N ASN A 55 -27.02 -24.37 4.91
CA ASN A 55 -25.67 -24.00 5.33
C ASN A 55 -24.90 -23.15 4.31
N PHE A 56 -25.30 -23.16 3.04
CA PHE A 56 -24.67 -22.41 1.94
C PHE A 56 -25.53 -21.24 1.43
N THR A 57 -26.57 -20.86 2.17
CA THR A 57 -27.38 -19.66 1.86
C THR A 57 -26.51 -18.39 1.96
N LEU A 58 -26.57 -17.51 0.97
CA LEU A 58 -25.89 -16.21 1.05
C LEU A 58 -26.50 -15.34 2.18
N PRO A 59 -25.68 -14.54 2.90
CA PRO A 59 -26.18 -13.64 3.93
C PRO A 59 -27.17 -12.61 3.36
N PRO A 60 -28.20 -12.21 4.13
CA PRO A 60 -29.25 -11.30 3.66
C PRO A 60 -28.73 -9.95 3.16
N ALA A 61 -27.63 -9.45 3.75
CA ALA A 61 -27.06 -8.13 3.45
C ALA A 61 -26.48 -7.97 2.03
N TYR A 62 -26.23 -9.07 1.31
CA TYR A 62 -25.61 -9.05 -0.03
C TYR A 62 -26.43 -9.82 -1.07
N GLY A 63 -27.67 -10.14 -0.71
CA GLY A 63 -28.63 -10.86 -1.52
C GLY A 63 -28.86 -12.27 -1.00
N SER A 64 -30.11 -12.58 -0.68
CA SER A 64 -30.54 -13.87 -0.14
C SER A 64 -30.64 -14.93 -1.26
N VAL A 65 -29.56 -15.16 -2.01
CA VAL A 65 -29.52 -16.26 -2.98
C VAL A 65 -29.16 -17.53 -2.21
N GLY A 66 -30.08 -18.48 -2.23
CA GLY A 66 -29.90 -19.77 -1.58
C GLY A 66 -30.74 -20.83 -2.26
N LEU A 67 -30.41 -22.08 -2.00
CA LEU A 67 -31.10 -23.23 -2.59
C LEU A 67 -32.34 -23.66 -1.82
N VAL A 68 -32.60 -23.09 -0.65
CA VAL A 68 -33.74 -23.46 0.20
C VAL A 68 -35.07 -23.39 -0.57
N PRO A 69 -35.38 -22.35 -1.36
CA PRO A 69 -36.58 -22.32 -2.19
C PRO A 69 -36.68 -23.48 -3.20
N VAL A 70 -35.56 -23.84 -3.83
CA VAL A 70 -35.51 -24.94 -4.82
C VAL A 70 -35.86 -26.27 -4.16
N VAL A 71 -35.20 -26.57 -3.05
CA VAL A 71 -35.38 -27.84 -2.33
C VAL A 71 -36.77 -27.89 -1.67
N ALA A 72 -37.27 -26.77 -1.15
CA ALA A 72 -38.59 -26.69 -0.53
C ALA A 72 -39.70 -27.02 -1.53
N VAL A 73 -39.74 -26.31 -2.66
CA VAL A 73 -40.76 -26.52 -3.69
C VAL A 73 -40.58 -27.88 -4.38
N GLY A 74 -39.34 -28.29 -4.65
CA GLY A 74 -39.05 -29.63 -5.17
C GLY A 74 -39.54 -30.74 -4.24
N SER A 75 -39.41 -30.57 -2.92
CA SER A 75 -39.92 -31.53 -1.94
C SER A 75 -41.44 -31.65 -1.99
N VAL A 76 -42.17 -30.54 -2.16
CA VAL A 76 -43.64 -30.59 -2.32
C VAL A 76 -44.00 -31.40 -3.56
N LEU A 77 -43.34 -31.16 -4.69
CA LEU A 77 -43.61 -31.88 -5.93
C LEU A 77 -43.26 -33.38 -5.84
N VAL A 78 -42.18 -33.74 -5.15
CA VAL A 78 -41.68 -35.13 -5.12
C VAL A 78 -42.36 -35.98 -4.03
N VAL A 79 -42.59 -35.43 -2.83
CA VAL A 79 -43.09 -36.19 -1.67
C VAL A 79 -44.41 -35.69 -1.08
N GLY A 80 -44.98 -34.62 -1.65
CA GLY A 80 -46.21 -34.02 -1.16
C GLY A 80 -45.98 -32.93 -0.10
N LEU A 81 -47.01 -32.11 0.13
CA LEU A 81 -46.91 -30.95 1.03
C LEU A 81 -46.66 -31.35 2.48
N GLU A 82 -47.41 -32.31 3.01
CA GLU A 82 -47.32 -32.75 4.42
C GLU A 82 -45.93 -33.30 4.73
N THR A 83 -45.42 -34.19 3.88
CA THR A 83 -44.08 -34.77 3.99
C THR A 83 -42.99 -33.71 3.85
N ALA A 84 -43.13 -32.77 2.91
CA ALA A 84 -42.17 -31.69 2.71
C ALA A 84 -42.06 -30.77 3.94
N VAL A 85 -43.17 -30.49 4.62
CA VAL A 85 -43.20 -29.69 5.86
C VAL A 85 -42.42 -30.41 6.98
N ILE A 86 -42.69 -31.70 7.19
CA ILE A 86 -41.97 -32.52 8.17
C ILE A 86 -40.47 -32.56 7.84
N LEU A 87 -40.14 -32.79 6.57
CA LEU A 87 -38.76 -32.84 6.11
C LEU A 87 -38.02 -31.53 6.39
N THR A 88 -38.65 -30.39 6.14
CA THR A 88 -38.09 -29.06 6.40
C THR A 88 -37.75 -28.86 7.88
N LEU A 89 -38.65 -29.27 8.78
CA LEU A 89 -38.46 -29.18 10.23
C LEU A 89 -37.29 -30.05 10.73
N ILE A 90 -37.21 -31.29 10.24
CA ILE A 90 -36.12 -32.22 10.59
C ILE A 90 -34.78 -31.67 10.06
N SER A 91 -34.76 -31.25 8.79
CA SER A 91 -33.57 -30.67 8.16
C SER A 91 -33.03 -29.44 8.90
N LEU A 92 -33.90 -28.56 9.40
CA LEU A 92 -33.48 -27.41 10.20
C LEU A 92 -32.68 -27.84 11.45
N THR A 93 -33.20 -28.84 12.16
CA THR A 93 -32.59 -29.34 13.40
C THR A 93 -31.22 -29.94 13.10
N ILE A 94 -31.13 -30.77 12.06
CA ILE A 94 -29.88 -31.41 11.66
C ILE A 94 -28.88 -30.37 11.11
N ALA A 95 -29.34 -29.39 10.34
CA ALA A 95 -28.48 -28.36 9.77
C ALA A 95 -27.81 -27.50 10.85
N GLU A 96 -28.51 -27.17 11.94
CA GLU A 96 -27.93 -26.47 13.08
C GLU A 96 -26.92 -27.32 13.85
N LEU A 97 -27.21 -28.62 14.04
CA LEU A 97 -26.29 -29.55 14.70
C LEU A 97 -25.02 -29.78 13.88
N ALA A 98 -25.16 -29.86 12.56
CA ALA A 98 -24.07 -30.04 11.61
C ALA A 98 -23.25 -28.75 11.39
N ARG A 99 -23.72 -27.58 11.82
CA ARG A 99 -23.11 -26.28 11.51
C ARG A 99 -21.60 -26.15 11.82
N PRO A 100 -21.05 -26.72 12.92
CA PRO A 100 -19.62 -26.65 13.20
C PRO A 100 -18.73 -27.20 12.07
N LEU A 101 -19.27 -28.07 11.22
CA LEU A 101 -18.60 -28.59 10.03
C LEU A 101 -18.17 -27.53 9.04
N TRP A 102 -19.00 -26.50 8.91
CA TRP A 102 -18.87 -25.51 7.86
C TRP A 102 -18.15 -24.25 8.32
N ASN A 103 -17.91 -24.10 9.63
CA ASN A 103 -17.18 -22.96 10.22
C ASN A 103 -15.85 -22.65 9.50
N PRO A 104 -14.99 -23.63 9.18
CA PRO A 104 -13.75 -23.39 8.42
C PRO A 104 -13.92 -22.63 7.10
N MET A 105 -15.00 -22.91 6.37
CA MET A 105 -15.23 -22.27 5.07
C MET A 105 -15.70 -20.83 5.24
N TRP A 106 -16.49 -20.57 6.29
CA TRP A 106 -16.97 -19.25 6.65
C TRP A 106 -15.90 -18.38 7.32
N ASP A 107 -14.89 -18.96 7.99
CA ASP A 107 -13.77 -18.22 8.61
C ASP A 107 -12.89 -17.49 7.58
N LEU A 108 -12.96 -17.87 6.30
CA LEU A 108 -12.23 -17.21 5.22
C LEU A 108 -12.84 -15.87 4.79
N VAL A 109 -14.07 -15.57 5.20
CA VAL A 109 -14.79 -14.34 4.85
C VAL A 109 -15.15 -13.62 6.13
N ASN A 110 -14.76 -12.35 6.24
CA ASN A 110 -15.01 -11.56 7.44
C ASN A 110 -16.47 -11.02 7.46
N LEU A 111 -17.44 -11.93 7.46
CA LEU A 111 -18.86 -11.64 7.52
C LEU A 111 -19.38 -11.78 8.95
N GLN A 112 -20.25 -10.86 9.36
CA GLN A 112 -21.03 -11.04 10.58
C GLN A 112 -21.92 -12.27 10.43
N ARG A 113 -21.70 -13.28 11.29
CA ARG A 113 -22.52 -14.50 11.29
C ARG A 113 -23.92 -14.15 11.79
N PRO A 114 -24.99 -14.57 11.08
CA PRO A 114 -26.34 -14.36 11.56
C PRO A 114 -26.52 -15.04 12.92
N SER A 115 -27.21 -14.39 13.84
CA SER A 115 -27.50 -14.92 15.17
C SER A 115 -28.40 -16.16 15.07
N TRP A 116 -28.43 -16.98 16.12
CA TRP A 116 -29.30 -18.17 16.15
C TRP A 116 -30.77 -17.83 15.94
N ALA A 117 -31.25 -16.75 16.59
CA ALA A 117 -32.60 -16.24 16.41
C ALA A 117 -32.88 -15.80 14.95
N GLN A 118 -31.92 -15.13 14.30
CA GLN A 118 -32.07 -14.71 12.89
C GLN A 118 -32.20 -15.90 11.95
N ARG A 119 -31.46 -16.98 12.18
CA ARG A 119 -31.53 -18.19 11.35
C ARG A 119 -32.85 -18.92 11.51
N ILE A 120 -33.32 -19.09 12.76
CA ILE A 120 -34.64 -19.67 13.03
C ILE A 120 -35.75 -18.84 12.40
N SER A 121 -35.69 -17.51 12.55
CA SER A 121 -36.65 -16.61 11.93
C SER A 121 -36.66 -16.75 10.41
N ASN A 122 -35.49 -16.80 9.77
CA ASN A 122 -35.39 -17.00 8.33
C ASN A 122 -35.93 -18.37 7.89
N MET A 123 -35.69 -19.43 8.67
CA MET A 123 -36.26 -20.74 8.36
C MET A 123 -37.77 -20.78 8.51
N ALA A 124 -38.30 -20.13 9.56
CA ALA A 124 -39.74 -20.01 9.75
C ALA A 124 -40.41 -19.30 8.58
N LEU A 125 -39.76 -18.28 8.00
CA LEU A 125 -40.24 -17.61 6.79
C LEU A 125 -40.33 -18.59 5.60
N HIS A 126 -39.31 -19.40 5.35
CA HIS A 126 -39.34 -20.40 4.29
C HIS A 126 -40.40 -21.48 4.51
N LEU A 127 -40.60 -21.93 5.75
CA LEU A 127 -41.61 -22.91 6.10
C LEU A 127 -43.04 -22.37 5.89
N LEU A 128 -43.30 -21.14 6.34
CA LEU A 128 -44.60 -20.47 6.15
C LEU A 128 -44.86 -20.17 4.67
N ALA A 129 -43.83 -19.75 3.93
CA ALA A 129 -43.92 -19.57 2.48
C ALA A 129 -44.27 -20.89 1.78
N LEU A 130 -43.62 -22.00 2.16
CA LEU A 130 -43.89 -23.33 1.63
C LEU A 130 -45.33 -23.79 1.89
N LEU A 131 -45.83 -23.59 3.11
CA LEU A 131 -47.21 -23.91 3.47
C LEU A 131 -48.20 -23.11 2.62
N SER A 132 -48.00 -21.80 2.52
CA SER A 132 -48.89 -20.93 1.74
C SER A 132 -48.88 -21.28 0.25
N SER A 133 -47.71 -21.52 -0.35
CA SER A 133 -47.58 -21.85 -1.77
C SER A 133 -48.12 -23.24 -2.09
N GLY A 134 -47.95 -24.21 -1.19
CA GLY A 134 -48.54 -25.54 -1.31
C GLY A 134 -50.06 -25.52 -1.28
N LEU A 135 -50.67 -24.66 -0.45
CA LEU A 135 -52.11 -24.44 -0.45
C LEU A 135 -52.59 -23.81 -1.77
N ILE A 136 -51.88 -22.79 -2.27
CA ILE A 136 -52.17 -22.17 -3.58
C ILE A 136 -52.09 -23.22 -4.70
N TYR A 137 -51.05 -24.05 -4.71
CA TYR A 137 -50.88 -25.13 -5.67
C TYR A 137 -52.08 -26.09 -5.68
N ARG A 138 -52.53 -26.51 -4.50
CA ARG A 138 -53.69 -27.40 -4.34
C ARG A 138 -55.00 -26.74 -4.79
N GLN A 139 -55.19 -25.45 -4.50
CA GLN A 139 -56.37 -24.70 -4.95
C GLN A 139 -56.44 -24.55 -6.47
N LEU A 140 -55.30 -24.47 -7.14
CA LEU A 140 -55.20 -24.42 -8.60
C LEU A 140 -55.30 -25.81 -9.26
N GLY A 141 -55.74 -26.83 -8.51
CA GLY A 141 -55.87 -28.20 -8.99
C GLY A 141 -54.54 -28.94 -9.12
N GLY A 142 -53.48 -28.46 -8.48
CA GLY A 142 -52.20 -29.15 -8.41
C GLY A 142 -52.29 -30.37 -7.49
N ALA A 143 -51.87 -31.53 -8.01
CA ALA A 143 -51.71 -32.75 -7.23
C ALA A 143 -50.24 -32.92 -6.84
N ALA A 144 -50.00 -33.24 -5.57
CA ALA A 144 -48.69 -33.53 -5.00
C ALA A 144 -48.83 -34.74 -4.05
N PRO A 145 -48.01 -35.81 -4.16
CA PRO A 145 -46.87 -35.99 -5.08
C PRO A 145 -47.25 -35.88 -6.56
N LEU A 146 -46.34 -35.36 -7.37
CA LEU A 146 -46.56 -35.10 -8.77
C LEU A 146 -46.66 -36.41 -9.56
N ASN A 147 -47.62 -36.50 -10.47
CA ASN A 147 -47.82 -37.62 -11.39
C ASN A 147 -47.86 -37.12 -12.84
N GLU A 148 -47.92 -38.04 -13.82
CA GLU A 148 -47.94 -37.71 -15.25
C GLU A 148 -49.09 -36.76 -15.63
N ASP A 149 -50.28 -36.95 -15.05
CA ASP A 149 -51.44 -36.07 -15.29
C ASP A 149 -51.19 -34.65 -14.74
N GLY A 150 -50.56 -34.55 -13.57
CA GLY A 150 -50.21 -33.28 -12.93
C GLY A 150 -49.21 -32.45 -13.74
N LEU A 151 -48.40 -33.06 -14.62
CA LEU A 151 -47.45 -32.34 -15.49
C LEU A 151 -48.14 -31.40 -16.48
N GLN A 152 -49.42 -31.62 -16.79
CA GLN A 152 -50.17 -30.77 -17.72
C GLN A 152 -50.70 -29.49 -17.06
N ASN A 153 -50.71 -29.41 -15.74
CA ASN A 153 -51.26 -28.28 -15.00
C ASN A 153 -50.24 -27.13 -14.85
N ILE A 154 -49.99 -26.43 -15.95
CA ILE A 154 -49.06 -25.28 -16.02
C ILE A 154 -49.49 -24.17 -15.04
N LEU A 155 -50.80 -23.95 -14.89
CA LEU A 155 -51.35 -22.93 -13.99
C LEU A 155 -50.96 -23.22 -12.53
N ALA A 156 -51.06 -24.47 -12.09
CA ALA A 156 -50.67 -24.86 -10.75
C ALA A 156 -49.15 -24.67 -10.53
N PHE A 157 -48.29 -25.05 -11.49
CA PHE A 157 -46.84 -24.79 -11.37
C PHE A 157 -46.51 -23.31 -11.27
N ALA A 158 -47.15 -22.48 -12.09
CA ALA A 158 -46.98 -21.03 -12.04
C ALA A 158 -47.44 -20.47 -10.67
N GLY A 159 -48.59 -20.93 -10.17
CA GLY A 159 -49.10 -20.53 -8.86
C GLY A 159 -48.23 -20.99 -7.70
N LEU A 160 -47.63 -22.17 -7.77
CA LEU A 160 -46.67 -22.65 -6.77
C LEU A 160 -45.41 -21.79 -6.75
N ALA A 161 -44.84 -21.51 -7.93
CA ALA A 161 -43.63 -20.71 -8.08
C ALA A 161 -43.82 -19.25 -7.63
N VAL A 162 -44.83 -18.58 -8.18
CA VAL A 162 -45.14 -17.18 -7.86
C VAL A 162 -45.65 -17.08 -6.42
N GLY A 163 -46.49 -18.01 -5.99
CA GLY A 163 -47.01 -18.08 -4.62
C GLY A 163 -45.89 -18.19 -3.60
N TYR A 164 -44.89 -19.06 -3.82
CA TYR A 164 -43.76 -19.18 -2.91
C TYR A 164 -42.97 -17.87 -2.82
N GLY A 165 -42.59 -17.29 -3.96
CA GLY A 165 -41.79 -16.07 -4.00
C GLY A 165 -42.50 -14.87 -3.36
N LEU A 166 -43.79 -14.70 -3.68
CA LEU A 166 -44.60 -13.61 -3.14
C LEU A 166 -44.86 -13.79 -1.64
N SER A 167 -45.23 -15.00 -1.20
CA SER A 167 -45.44 -15.28 0.22
C SER A 167 -44.17 -15.07 1.03
N HIS A 168 -43.03 -15.56 0.54
CA HIS A 168 -41.74 -15.34 1.22
C HIS A 168 -41.42 -13.85 1.35
N PHE A 169 -41.62 -13.07 0.28
CA PHE A 169 -41.42 -11.63 0.29
C PHE A 169 -42.37 -10.90 1.27
N LEU A 170 -43.67 -11.21 1.24
CA LEU A 170 -44.67 -10.61 2.12
C LEU A 170 -44.44 -10.95 3.59
N LEU A 171 -44.05 -12.20 3.89
CA LEU A 171 -43.70 -12.63 5.25
C LEU A 171 -42.42 -11.94 5.73
N ALA A 172 -41.42 -11.75 4.87
CA ALA A 172 -40.21 -11.00 5.21
C ALA A 172 -40.55 -9.52 5.50
N LEU A 173 -41.42 -8.91 4.71
CA LEU A 173 -41.93 -7.55 4.92
C LEU A 173 -42.68 -7.44 6.26
N LEU A 174 -43.54 -8.41 6.57
CA LEU A 174 -44.26 -8.49 7.84
C LEU A 174 -43.30 -8.63 9.02
N GLY A 175 -42.24 -9.43 8.88
CA GLY A 175 -41.19 -9.56 9.89
C GLY A 175 -40.49 -8.24 10.20
N GLN A 176 -40.26 -7.39 9.19
CA GLN A 176 -39.69 -6.05 9.38
C GLN A 176 -40.65 -5.11 10.13
N LEU A 177 -41.95 -5.18 9.83
CA LEU A 177 -42.99 -4.42 10.54
C LEU A 177 -43.06 -4.81 12.01
N ILE A 178 -43.06 -6.11 12.31
CA ILE A 178 -43.06 -6.64 13.69
C ILE A 178 -41.79 -6.19 14.43
N ALA A 179 -40.64 -6.22 13.76
CA ALA A 179 -39.37 -5.77 14.31
C ALA A 179 -39.24 -4.24 14.45
N ARG A 180 -40.27 -3.46 14.06
CA ARG A 180 -40.29 -1.99 14.05
C ARG A 180 -39.11 -1.36 13.31
N ARG A 181 -38.63 -2.02 12.25
CA ARG A 181 -37.53 -1.52 11.41
C ARG A 181 -38.07 -0.64 10.27
N PRO A 182 -37.30 0.36 9.80
CA PRO A 182 -37.74 1.24 8.73
C PRO A 182 -38.00 0.46 7.43
N LEU A 183 -39.24 0.51 6.94
CA LEU A 183 -39.65 -0.22 5.73
C LEU A 183 -38.97 0.30 4.47
N ARG A 184 -38.68 1.61 4.43
CA ARG A 184 -38.06 2.26 3.26
C ARG A 184 -36.68 1.70 2.95
N SER A 185 -35.83 1.49 3.96
CA SER A 185 -34.50 0.92 3.76
C SER A 185 -34.58 -0.56 3.36
N PHE A 186 -35.48 -1.33 3.98
CA PHE A 186 -35.68 -2.72 3.59
C PHE A 186 -36.11 -2.84 2.11
N LEU A 187 -37.05 -2.00 1.67
CA LEU A 187 -37.52 -2.00 0.29
C LEU A 187 -36.43 -1.53 -0.68
N ALA A 188 -35.67 -0.49 -0.35
CA ALA A 188 -34.58 0.01 -1.21
C ALA A 188 -33.46 -1.02 -1.37
N ASP A 189 -33.04 -1.64 -0.26
CA ASP A 189 -31.79 -2.42 -0.24
C ASP A 189 -32.00 -3.91 -0.52
N ASN A 190 -33.19 -4.46 -0.23
CA ASN A 190 -33.39 -5.91 -0.20
C ASN A 190 -34.54 -6.43 -1.08
N SER A 191 -35.50 -5.59 -1.47
CA SER A 191 -36.74 -6.09 -2.09
C SER A 191 -36.51 -6.81 -3.41
N LEU A 192 -35.71 -6.21 -4.30
CA LEU A 192 -35.39 -6.79 -5.60
C LEU A 192 -34.62 -8.10 -5.42
N SER A 193 -33.67 -8.16 -4.48
CA SER A 193 -32.85 -9.35 -4.29
C SER A 193 -33.64 -10.52 -3.70
N ILE A 194 -34.47 -10.28 -2.68
CA ILE A 194 -35.29 -11.34 -2.06
C ILE A 194 -36.29 -11.91 -3.08
N LEU A 195 -36.95 -11.03 -3.83
CA LEU A 195 -37.97 -11.42 -4.81
C LEU A 195 -37.33 -12.15 -5.99
N THR A 196 -36.24 -11.63 -6.56
CA THR A 196 -35.53 -12.30 -7.66
C THR A 196 -34.95 -13.65 -7.24
N ALA A 197 -34.31 -13.75 -6.07
CA ALA A 197 -33.77 -15.01 -5.58
C ALA A 197 -34.85 -16.07 -5.34
N SER A 198 -35.99 -15.68 -4.76
CA SER A 198 -37.07 -16.61 -4.46
C SER A 198 -37.81 -17.08 -5.71
N LEU A 199 -37.89 -16.24 -6.76
CA LEU A 199 -38.64 -16.52 -7.98
C LEU A 199 -37.79 -17.22 -9.05
N LEU A 200 -36.52 -16.82 -9.23
CA LEU A 200 -35.59 -17.45 -10.18
C LEU A 200 -35.17 -18.86 -9.79
N ALA A 201 -35.33 -19.22 -8.51
CA ALA A 201 -35.13 -20.58 -8.03
C ALA A 201 -36.19 -21.58 -8.53
N GLN A 202 -37.40 -21.11 -8.81
CA GLN A 202 -38.56 -21.98 -9.02
C GLN A 202 -38.53 -22.83 -10.30
N PRO A 203 -38.06 -22.34 -11.44
CA PRO A 203 -37.88 -23.17 -12.63
C PRO A 203 -37.07 -24.44 -12.34
N PHE A 204 -36.00 -24.34 -11.56
CA PHE A 204 -35.17 -25.51 -11.19
C PHE A 204 -35.93 -26.51 -10.32
N ALA A 205 -36.78 -26.05 -9.39
CA ALA A 205 -37.61 -26.92 -8.57
C ALA A 205 -38.62 -27.68 -9.42
N ILE A 206 -39.28 -26.99 -10.35
CA ILE A 206 -40.26 -27.57 -11.27
C ILE A 206 -39.56 -28.58 -12.19
N PHE A 207 -38.44 -28.22 -12.82
CA PHE A 207 -37.66 -29.16 -13.63
C PHE A 207 -37.21 -30.39 -12.84
N GLY A 208 -36.83 -30.22 -11.57
CA GLY A 208 -36.51 -31.33 -10.68
C GLY A 208 -37.70 -32.27 -10.49
N GLY A 209 -38.89 -31.74 -10.19
CA GLY A 209 -40.12 -32.52 -10.08
C GLY A 209 -40.48 -33.25 -11.37
N ILE A 210 -40.43 -32.56 -12.52
CA ILE A 210 -40.67 -33.16 -13.84
C ILE A 210 -39.69 -34.30 -14.12
N THR A 211 -38.42 -34.09 -13.82
CA THR A 211 -37.36 -35.08 -14.02
C THR A 211 -37.60 -36.32 -13.15
N PHE A 212 -38.02 -36.13 -11.90
CA PHE A 212 -38.35 -37.24 -11.01
C PHE A 212 -39.51 -38.09 -11.55
N VAL A 213 -40.58 -37.46 -12.03
CA VAL A 213 -41.75 -38.17 -12.58
C VAL A 213 -41.40 -38.91 -13.87
N ARG A 214 -40.77 -38.23 -14.83
CA ARG A 214 -40.50 -38.79 -16.17
C ARG A 214 -39.35 -39.78 -16.23
N SER A 215 -38.37 -39.61 -15.36
CA SER A 215 -37.07 -40.28 -15.47
C SER A 215 -36.67 -41.04 -14.21
N GLY A 216 -37.48 -40.96 -13.16
CA GLY A 216 -37.28 -41.65 -11.90
C GLY A 216 -36.14 -41.09 -11.05
N LEU A 217 -35.89 -41.77 -9.93
CA LEU A 217 -34.92 -41.37 -8.92
C LEU A 217 -33.48 -41.22 -9.44
N PRO A 218 -32.91 -42.13 -10.28
CA PRO A 218 -31.50 -42.03 -10.65
C PRO A 218 -31.15 -40.74 -11.39
N ILE A 219 -32.00 -40.33 -12.34
CA ILE A 219 -31.78 -39.10 -13.12
C ILE A 219 -32.09 -37.87 -12.26
N PHE A 220 -33.07 -37.94 -11.36
CA PHE A 220 -33.34 -36.89 -10.37
C PHE A 220 -32.16 -36.64 -9.42
N VAL A 221 -31.45 -37.69 -8.99
CA VAL A 221 -30.21 -37.57 -8.20
C VAL A 221 -29.15 -36.79 -8.98
N ILE A 222 -28.91 -37.14 -10.24
CA ILE A 222 -27.92 -36.46 -11.09
C ILE A 222 -28.29 -34.97 -11.28
N PHE A 223 -29.56 -34.70 -11.59
CA PHE A 223 -30.07 -33.34 -11.72
C PHE A 223 -29.85 -32.53 -10.43
N SER A 224 -30.23 -33.09 -9.28
CA SER A 224 -30.10 -32.45 -7.98
C SER A 224 -28.65 -32.16 -7.61
N LEU A 225 -27.73 -33.10 -7.90
CA LEU A 225 -26.29 -32.89 -7.72
C LEU A 225 -25.75 -31.78 -8.63
N GLY A 226 -26.23 -31.68 -9.87
CA GLY A 226 -25.86 -30.61 -10.79
C GLY A 226 -26.28 -29.22 -10.30
N VAL A 227 -27.54 -29.07 -9.87
CA VAL A 227 -28.06 -27.80 -9.30
C VAL A 227 -27.31 -27.42 -8.03
N MET A 228 -27.01 -28.41 -7.18
CA MET A 228 -26.25 -28.23 -5.95
C MET A 228 -24.81 -27.80 -6.24
N LEU A 229 -24.12 -28.46 -7.17
CA LEU A 229 -22.76 -28.12 -7.59
C LEU A 229 -22.71 -26.70 -8.17
N PHE A 230 -23.62 -26.35 -9.07
CA PHE A 230 -23.70 -25.01 -9.66
C PHE A 230 -23.84 -23.93 -8.59
N SER A 231 -24.66 -24.18 -7.56
CA SER A 231 -24.89 -23.23 -6.48
C SER A 231 -23.70 -23.10 -5.55
N VAL A 232 -23.02 -24.20 -5.21
CA VAL A 232 -21.77 -24.16 -4.44
C VAL A 232 -20.69 -23.40 -5.21
N VAL A 233 -20.55 -23.62 -6.52
CA VAL A 233 -19.60 -22.88 -7.37
C VAL A 233 -19.95 -21.39 -7.39
N THR A 234 -21.23 -21.05 -7.52
CA THR A 234 -21.68 -19.66 -7.50
C THR A 234 -21.40 -19.00 -6.15
N TRP A 235 -21.63 -19.72 -5.04
CA TRP A 235 -21.31 -19.28 -3.69
C TRP A 235 -19.80 -19.04 -3.50
N ILE A 236 -18.96 -19.97 -3.94
CA ILE A 236 -17.49 -19.82 -3.91
C ILE A 236 -17.04 -18.63 -4.77
N SER A 237 -17.63 -18.46 -5.95
CA SER A 237 -17.33 -17.35 -6.87
C SER A 237 -17.69 -16.00 -6.23
N TRP A 238 -18.88 -15.90 -5.64
CA TRP A 238 -19.31 -14.73 -4.90
C TRP A 238 -18.37 -14.43 -3.73
N GLN A 239 -18.02 -15.43 -2.93
CA GLN A 239 -17.08 -15.30 -1.83
C GLN A 239 -15.73 -14.72 -2.30
N ARG A 240 -15.17 -15.25 -3.40
CA ARG A 240 -13.90 -14.77 -3.96
C ARG A 240 -13.99 -13.33 -4.44
N ARG A 241 -15.08 -12.96 -5.14
CA ARG A 241 -15.31 -11.59 -5.60
C ARG A 241 -15.44 -10.63 -4.43
N PHE A 242 -16.23 -10.99 -3.42
CA PHE A 242 -16.44 -10.16 -2.22
C PHE A 242 -15.12 -9.88 -1.49
N VAL A 243 -14.28 -10.91 -1.30
CA VAL A 243 -12.95 -10.74 -0.69
C VAL A 243 -12.06 -9.86 -1.55
N ALA A 244 -12.08 -10.02 -2.88
CA ALA A 244 -11.29 -9.22 -3.80
C ALA A 244 -11.70 -7.74 -3.82
N GLU A 245 -13.00 -7.44 -3.84
CA GLU A 245 -13.52 -6.07 -3.80
C GLU A 245 -13.16 -5.35 -2.49
N GLN A 246 -13.27 -6.05 -1.35
CA GLN A 246 -12.85 -5.53 -0.05
C GLN A 246 -11.35 -5.18 -0.05
N GLN A 247 -10.51 -6.06 -0.60
CA GLN A 247 -9.08 -5.81 -0.73
C GLN A 247 -8.80 -4.58 -1.60
N LEU A 248 -9.48 -4.43 -2.75
CA LEU A 248 -9.29 -3.29 -3.66
C LEU A 248 -9.66 -1.94 -3.03
N VAL A 249 -10.78 -1.85 -2.31
CA VAL A 249 -11.20 -0.61 -1.62
C VAL A 249 -10.21 -0.23 -0.51
N GLN A 250 -9.61 -1.22 0.15
CA GLN A 250 -8.60 -1.00 1.19
C GLN A 250 -7.23 -0.61 0.60
N PHE A 251 -6.83 -1.20 -0.53
CA PHE A 251 -5.64 -0.76 -1.28
C PHE A 251 -5.78 0.67 -1.82
N GLY A 252 -6.98 1.08 -2.25
CA GLY A 252 -7.24 2.46 -2.67
C GLY A 252 -6.88 3.49 -1.59
N ARG A 253 -7.29 3.23 -0.34
CA ARG A 253 -6.94 4.10 0.81
C ARG A 253 -5.45 4.08 1.16
N LEU A 254 -4.73 3.00 0.89
CA LEU A 254 -3.28 2.93 1.06
C LEU A 254 -2.52 3.74 0.00
N ASN A 255 -3.07 3.89 -1.20
CA ASN A 255 -2.43 4.68 -2.25
C ASN A 255 -2.46 6.19 -1.95
N ASP A 256 -3.58 6.68 -1.41
CA ASP A 256 -3.71 8.08 -0.99
C ASP A 256 -2.74 8.44 0.14
N VAL A 257 -2.49 7.50 1.07
CA VAL A 257 -1.44 7.61 2.11
C VAL A 257 -0.04 7.55 1.49
N SER A 258 0.17 6.76 0.43
CA SER A 258 1.46 6.65 -0.25
C SER A 258 1.90 7.95 -0.93
N ILE A 259 0.97 8.68 -1.53
CA ILE A 259 1.25 9.93 -2.24
C ILE A 259 1.65 11.02 -1.23
N SER A 260 0.93 11.15 -0.11
CA SER A 260 1.23 12.17 0.90
C SER A 260 2.57 11.95 1.62
N LEU A 261 3.02 10.70 1.76
CA LEU A 261 4.30 10.39 2.40
C LEU A 261 5.50 10.60 1.46
N ARG A 262 5.38 10.31 0.16
CA ARG A 262 6.50 10.45 -0.81
C ARG A 262 6.85 11.89 -1.15
N GLU A 263 5.88 12.80 -1.08
CA GLU A 263 6.11 14.23 -1.35
C GLU A 263 6.79 14.96 -0.19
N THR A 264 6.95 14.29 0.95
CA THR A 264 7.54 14.88 2.15
C THR A 264 9.02 14.54 2.23
N LEU A 265 9.87 15.56 2.16
CA LEU A 265 11.34 15.40 2.13
C LEU A 265 12.00 15.51 3.53
N GLU A 266 11.21 15.83 4.56
CA GLU A 266 11.70 16.01 5.93
C GLU A 266 11.33 14.81 6.80
N LEU A 267 12.33 14.15 7.36
CA LEU A 267 12.17 12.95 8.18
C LEU A 267 11.17 13.14 9.34
N PRO A 268 11.20 14.24 10.13
CA PRO A 268 10.23 14.44 11.22
C PRO A 268 8.77 14.47 10.73
N VAL A 269 8.54 15.08 9.56
CA VAL A 269 7.19 15.18 8.97
C VAL A 269 6.74 13.81 8.44
N VAL A 270 7.63 13.04 7.82
CA VAL A 270 7.35 11.65 7.41
C VAL A 270 6.95 10.79 8.61
N LEU A 271 7.71 10.89 9.71
CA LEU A 271 7.45 10.13 10.94
C LEU A 271 6.12 10.53 11.59
N SER A 272 5.83 11.83 11.72
CA SER A 272 4.57 12.33 12.28
C SER A 272 3.35 11.93 11.44
N ARG A 273 3.43 12.04 10.10
CA ARG A 273 2.35 11.58 9.21
C ARG A 273 2.14 10.07 9.31
N THR A 274 3.22 9.30 9.38
CA THR A 274 3.15 7.85 9.57
C THR A 274 2.44 7.52 10.89
N HIS A 275 2.79 8.21 11.97
CA HIS A 275 2.12 8.08 13.27
C HIS A 275 0.62 8.34 13.17
N GLN A 276 0.21 9.46 12.54
CA GLN A 276 -1.19 9.80 12.36
C GLN A 276 -1.96 8.74 11.54
N HIS A 277 -1.37 8.24 10.45
CA HIS A 277 -2.04 7.26 9.58
C HIS A 277 -2.12 5.87 10.21
N VAL A 278 -1.07 5.40 10.86
CA VAL A 278 -1.02 4.08 11.49
C VAL A 278 -2.00 4.00 12.67
N THR A 279 -2.01 5.01 13.54
CA THR A 279 -2.90 5.04 14.71
C THR A 279 -4.38 5.17 14.32
N ALA A 280 -4.69 5.83 13.19
CA ALA A 280 -6.04 5.88 12.63
C ALA A 280 -6.53 4.53 12.06
N LEU A 281 -5.62 3.70 11.55
CA LEU A 281 -5.94 2.41 10.93
C LEU A 281 -5.97 1.26 11.93
N VAL A 282 -5.03 1.24 12.87
CA VAL A 282 -4.87 0.19 13.86
C VAL A 282 -4.86 0.81 15.25
N PRO A 283 -5.95 0.69 16.03
CA PRO A 283 -5.97 1.18 17.41
C PRO A 283 -4.87 0.51 18.23
N ALA A 284 -3.99 1.30 18.81
CA ALA A 284 -2.93 0.86 19.72
C ALA A 284 -2.84 1.85 20.88
N ASP A 285 -2.39 1.36 22.03
CA ASP A 285 -2.19 2.23 23.20
C ASP A 285 -0.86 2.99 23.08
N ASP A 286 0.08 2.43 22.32
CA ASP A 286 1.38 3.03 22.01
C ASP A 286 1.82 2.64 20.59
N PHE A 287 2.37 3.60 19.85
CA PHE A 287 2.99 3.44 18.54
C PHE A 287 4.31 4.20 18.47
N ALA A 288 5.37 3.49 18.09
CA ALA A 288 6.69 4.06 17.92
C ALA A 288 7.34 3.59 16.62
N ILE A 289 8.22 4.42 16.07
CA ILE A 289 9.10 4.08 14.95
C ILE A 289 10.53 4.13 15.49
N SER A 290 11.25 3.01 15.38
CA SER A 290 12.66 2.95 15.76
C SER A 290 13.51 2.86 14.49
N LEU A 291 14.41 3.80 14.27
CA LEU A 291 15.32 3.81 13.13
C LEU A 291 16.73 3.41 13.59
N CYS A 292 17.45 2.69 12.73
CA CYS A 292 18.85 2.34 12.95
C CYS A 292 19.71 3.17 12.00
N ASP A 293 20.72 3.86 12.55
CA ASP A 293 21.74 4.52 11.72
C ASP A 293 22.76 3.50 11.18
N ASP A 294 23.62 3.96 10.26
CA ASP A 294 24.68 3.13 9.65
C ASP A 294 25.73 2.66 10.67
N ALA A 295 25.83 3.33 11.83
CA ALA A 295 26.72 2.96 12.92
C ALA A 295 26.10 1.90 13.86
N GLY A 296 24.84 1.52 13.64
CA GLY A 296 24.11 0.54 14.45
C GLY A 296 23.42 1.13 15.69
N ASN A 297 23.39 2.46 15.83
CA ASN A 297 22.67 3.13 16.90
C ASN A 297 21.20 3.24 16.56
N TRP A 298 20.38 3.05 17.58
CA TRP A 298 18.93 3.12 17.44
C TRP A 298 18.37 4.43 17.98
N GLN A 299 17.46 5.00 17.21
CA GLN A 299 16.70 6.20 17.57
C GLN A 299 15.22 5.84 17.58
N ARG A 300 14.57 5.97 18.74
CA ARG A 300 13.13 5.72 18.91
C ARG A 300 12.36 7.03 18.86
N PHE A 301 11.34 7.07 18.02
CA PHE A 301 10.43 8.19 17.83
C PHE A 301 9.01 7.76 18.24
N GLN A 302 8.39 8.55 19.11
CA GLN A 302 7.05 8.33 19.67
C GLN A 302 6.28 9.67 19.67
N ASP A 303 4.95 9.65 19.76
CA ASP A 303 4.08 10.84 19.86
C ASP A 303 4.45 12.02 18.93
N ASP A 304 3.90 12.07 17.71
CA ASP A 304 4.20 13.13 16.73
C ASP A 304 5.70 13.30 16.39
N ALA A 305 6.45 12.19 16.38
CA ALA A 305 7.87 12.13 16.07
C ALA A 305 8.80 12.82 17.08
N HIS A 306 8.39 12.93 18.35
CA HIS A 306 9.31 13.32 19.41
C HIS A 306 10.38 12.24 19.61
N PHE A 307 11.64 12.68 19.63
CA PHE A 307 12.77 11.83 19.95
C PHE A 307 12.80 11.58 21.46
N GLU A 308 12.61 10.34 21.88
CA GLU A 308 12.65 10.01 23.32
C GLU A 308 14.07 9.74 23.82
N GLY A 309 15.00 9.33 22.95
CA GLY A 309 16.31 8.85 23.35
C GLY A 309 16.22 7.56 24.18
N GLY A 310 17.04 6.56 23.86
CA GLY A 310 17.06 5.31 24.63
C GLY A 310 17.43 4.08 23.81
N SER A 311 17.73 3.00 24.52
CA SER A 311 17.94 1.69 23.91
C SER A 311 16.62 1.07 23.48
N VAL A 312 16.55 0.57 22.25
CA VAL A 312 15.43 -0.24 21.79
C VAL A 312 15.33 -1.57 22.54
N ASP A 313 14.10 -2.02 22.80
CA ASP A 313 13.83 -3.31 23.41
C ASP A 313 14.32 -4.49 22.56
N ASP A 314 14.47 -5.66 23.19
CA ASP A 314 14.98 -6.87 22.53
C ASP A 314 14.07 -7.34 21.40
N PHE A 315 12.76 -7.08 21.48
CA PHE A 315 11.79 -7.51 20.47
C PHE A 315 11.99 -6.70 19.18
N THR A 316 12.21 -5.40 19.32
CA THR A 316 12.55 -4.48 18.24
C THR A 316 13.85 -4.91 17.57
N ARG A 317 14.92 -5.15 18.35
CA ARG A 317 16.21 -5.63 17.82
C ARG A 317 16.08 -6.97 17.10
N TRP A 318 15.34 -7.92 17.68
CA TRP A 318 15.10 -9.21 17.06
C TRP A 318 14.34 -9.08 15.74
N THR A 319 13.29 -8.25 15.70
CA THR A 319 12.50 -7.97 14.49
C THR A 319 13.39 -7.43 13.38
N ALA A 320 14.29 -6.51 13.73
CA ALA A 320 15.25 -5.94 12.79
C ALA A 320 16.24 -6.97 12.24
N GLN A 321 16.85 -7.76 13.13
CA GLN A 321 17.86 -8.77 12.80
C GLN A 321 17.31 -9.93 11.98
N GLN A 322 16.10 -10.40 12.30
CA GLN A 322 15.46 -11.51 11.60
C GLN A 322 14.72 -11.07 10.33
N GLN A 323 14.60 -9.76 10.10
CA GLN A 323 13.89 -9.17 8.96
C GLN A 323 12.47 -9.73 8.82
N ARG A 324 11.81 -9.91 9.96
CA ARG A 324 10.52 -10.58 10.05
C ARG A 324 9.65 -9.87 11.05
N LEU A 325 8.37 -9.72 10.69
CA LEU A 325 7.37 -9.25 11.64
C LEU A 325 7.32 -10.19 12.85
N LEU A 326 7.15 -9.61 14.02
CA LEU A 326 7.02 -10.32 15.28
C LEU A 326 5.71 -9.89 15.95
N ASN A 327 4.79 -10.84 16.14
CA ASN A 327 3.50 -10.61 16.80
C ASN A 327 3.41 -11.45 18.08
N LEU A 328 3.46 -10.77 19.22
CA LEU A 328 3.44 -11.37 20.53
C LEU A 328 2.23 -10.90 21.33
N HIS A 329 1.68 -11.79 22.15
CA HIS A 329 0.58 -11.56 23.08
C HIS A 329 0.68 -12.58 24.23
N ARG A 330 -0.07 -12.37 25.32
CA ARG A 330 0.03 -13.21 26.53
C ARG A 330 0.05 -14.73 26.30
N ARG A 331 -0.64 -15.25 25.26
CA ARG A 331 -0.68 -16.70 24.98
C ARG A 331 0.57 -17.23 24.28
N ASN A 332 1.34 -16.38 23.58
CA ASN A 332 2.54 -16.79 22.84
C ASN A 332 3.85 -16.15 23.34
N PHE A 333 3.86 -15.49 24.50
CA PHE A 333 5.08 -14.97 25.13
C PHE A 333 6.13 -16.03 25.47
N HIS A 334 5.77 -17.32 25.52
CA HIS A 334 6.74 -18.40 25.63
C HIS A 334 7.76 -18.40 24.46
N TYR A 335 7.39 -17.86 23.29
CA TYR A 335 8.32 -17.66 22.17
C TYR A 335 9.48 -16.73 22.54
N ALA A 336 9.20 -15.62 23.25
CA ALA A 336 10.22 -14.70 23.72
C ALA A 336 11.20 -15.40 24.68
N ALA A 337 10.70 -16.22 25.60
CA ALA A 337 11.52 -16.99 26.52
C ALA A 337 12.42 -18.01 25.81
N GLN A 338 11.91 -18.70 24.79
CA GLN A 338 12.70 -19.65 23.98
C GLN A 338 13.84 -18.97 23.22
N HIS A 339 13.65 -17.73 22.81
CA HIS A 339 14.63 -16.92 22.10
C HIS A 339 15.44 -16.00 23.03
N GLN A 340 15.33 -16.17 24.35
CA GLN A 340 16.06 -15.38 25.37
C GLN A 340 15.85 -13.86 25.23
N LEU A 341 14.66 -13.45 24.77
CA LEU A 341 14.31 -12.05 24.60
C LEU A 341 13.70 -11.49 25.88
N ALA A 342 14.24 -10.37 26.38
CA ALA A 342 13.65 -9.66 27.50
C ALA A 342 12.33 -8.97 27.09
N LEU A 343 11.33 -9.07 27.95
CA LEU A 343 10.03 -8.41 27.74
C LEU A 343 10.19 -6.88 27.89
N PRO A 344 9.59 -6.08 27.00
CA PRO A 344 9.52 -4.63 27.16
C PRO A 344 8.83 -4.24 28.49
N GLN A 345 9.24 -3.14 29.10
CA GLN A 345 8.64 -2.57 30.31
C GLN A 345 7.99 -1.22 29.96
N PRO A 346 6.74 -0.95 30.35
CA PRO A 346 5.81 -1.89 30.98
C PRO A 346 5.43 -3.06 30.04
N THR A 347 5.15 -4.23 30.60
CA THR A 347 4.85 -5.43 29.80
C THR A 347 3.55 -5.27 29.01
N PRO A 348 3.60 -5.28 27.67
CA PRO A 348 2.40 -5.16 26.86
C PRO A 348 1.54 -6.44 26.96
N THR A 349 0.24 -6.31 26.75
CA THR A 349 -0.67 -7.45 26.57
C THR A 349 -0.58 -8.00 25.14
N ALA A 350 -0.32 -7.13 24.16
CA ALA A 350 0.03 -7.48 22.79
C ALA A 350 1.09 -6.50 22.23
N TRP A 351 2.02 -7.03 21.45
CA TRP A 351 3.15 -6.33 20.84
C TRP A 351 3.28 -6.76 19.38
N LEU A 352 3.40 -5.79 18.47
CA LEU A 352 3.59 -6.04 17.05
C LEU A 352 4.73 -5.19 16.52
N GLY A 353 5.78 -5.85 16.03
CA GLY A 353 6.92 -5.23 15.38
C GLY A 353 6.93 -5.57 13.89
N ILE A 354 7.12 -4.57 13.05
CA ILE A 354 7.18 -4.73 11.59
C ILE A 354 8.45 -4.05 11.08
N PRO A 355 9.35 -4.79 10.41
CA PRO A 355 10.59 -4.24 9.92
C PRO A 355 10.34 -3.24 8.77
N LEU A 356 11.09 -2.15 8.78
CA LEU A 356 11.20 -1.18 7.70
C LEU A 356 12.43 -1.54 6.87
N MET A 357 12.23 -1.82 5.59
CA MET A 357 13.25 -2.42 4.72
C MET A 357 13.65 -1.45 3.61
N SER A 358 14.96 -1.21 3.43
CA SER A 358 15.52 -0.68 2.17
C SER A 358 16.33 -1.80 1.51
N GLY A 359 15.89 -2.21 0.31
CA GLY A 359 16.47 -3.35 -0.39
C GLY A 359 16.46 -4.64 0.46
N MET A 360 17.66 -5.11 0.83
CA MET A 360 17.85 -6.30 1.67
C MET A 360 18.25 -5.96 3.12
N GLN A 361 18.23 -4.70 3.52
CA GLN A 361 18.63 -4.25 4.86
C GLN A 361 17.44 -3.67 5.63
N THR A 362 17.44 -3.85 6.94
CA THR A 362 16.42 -3.29 7.82
C THR A 362 16.89 -1.93 8.32
N THR A 363 16.23 -0.86 7.90
CA THR A 363 16.55 0.53 8.30
C THR A 363 15.82 0.96 9.56
N GLY A 364 14.80 0.20 9.98
CA GLY A 364 14.06 0.47 11.21
C GLY A 364 12.98 -0.56 11.51
N VAL A 365 12.17 -0.27 12.52
CA VAL A 365 11.04 -1.10 12.95
C VAL A 365 9.90 -0.20 13.40
N MET A 366 8.70 -0.46 12.89
CA MET A 366 7.46 0.08 13.44
C MET A 366 6.96 -0.84 14.55
N VAL A 367 6.67 -0.27 15.71
CA VAL A 367 6.29 -0.98 16.93
C VAL A 367 4.94 -0.50 17.40
N LEU A 368 3.98 -1.42 17.58
CA LEU A 368 2.67 -1.15 18.16
C LEU A 368 2.50 -1.97 19.43
N GLN A 369 2.01 -1.33 20.49
CA GLN A 369 1.77 -1.98 21.78
C GLN A 369 0.34 -1.74 22.24
N ARG A 370 -0.21 -2.75 22.93
CA ARG A 370 -1.48 -2.67 23.64
C ARG A 370 -1.30 -3.17 25.06
N PHE A 371 -1.93 -2.50 26.02
CA PHE A 371 -1.90 -2.80 27.45
C PHE A 371 -3.28 -3.25 27.94
N GLY A 372 -3.39 -3.59 29.23
CA GLY A 372 -4.66 -3.96 29.84
C GLY A 372 -5.31 -5.23 29.25
N ASN A 373 -6.62 -5.20 29.00
CA ASN A 373 -7.41 -6.34 28.50
C ASN A 373 -7.65 -6.30 26.97
N SER A 374 -6.79 -5.61 26.24
CA SER A 374 -6.90 -5.44 24.78
C SER A 374 -6.69 -6.75 24.00
N GLN A 375 -7.41 -6.89 22.89
CA GLN A 375 -7.30 -8.06 21.99
C GLN A 375 -5.94 -8.08 21.26
N PRO A 376 -5.41 -9.28 20.90
CA PRO A 376 -4.20 -9.40 20.08
C PRO A 376 -4.33 -8.73 18.71
N PHE A 377 -3.20 -8.36 18.10
CA PHE A 377 -3.20 -7.87 16.73
C PHE A 377 -3.60 -8.98 15.75
N SER A 378 -4.62 -8.71 14.94
CA SER A 378 -5.15 -9.66 13.98
C SER A 378 -4.17 -9.89 12.81
N ARG A 379 -4.41 -10.93 12.00
CA ARG A 379 -3.67 -11.12 10.74
C ARG A 379 -3.86 -9.95 9.78
N TRP A 380 -5.07 -9.39 9.75
CA TRP A 380 -5.38 -8.20 8.97
C TRP A 380 -4.51 -7.01 9.38
N ASN A 381 -4.32 -6.78 10.68
CA ASN A 381 -3.46 -5.70 11.19
C ASN A 381 -2.02 -5.87 10.71
N GLN A 382 -1.51 -7.10 10.65
CA GLN A 382 -0.15 -7.39 10.15
C GLN A 382 -0.02 -7.11 8.66
N GLU A 383 -1.00 -7.53 7.86
CA GLU A 383 -0.99 -7.36 6.40
C GLU A 383 -1.03 -5.88 6.00
N ILE A 384 -1.95 -5.10 6.59
CA ILE A 384 -2.08 -3.67 6.26
C ILE A 384 -0.85 -2.88 6.69
N LEU A 385 -0.31 -3.14 7.88
CA LEU A 385 0.86 -2.43 8.38
C LEU A 385 2.15 -2.86 7.66
N SER A 386 2.24 -4.11 7.18
CA SER A 386 3.36 -4.54 6.34
C SER A 386 3.34 -3.86 4.97
N ALA A 387 2.13 -3.64 4.39
CA ALA A 387 1.98 -2.87 3.17
C ALA A 387 2.37 -1.39 3.37
N LEU A 388 2.00 -0.80 4.51
CA LEU A 388 2.43 0.55 4.89
C LEU A 388 3.92 0.63 5.17
N ALA A 389 4.51 -0.37 5.83
CA ALA A 389 5.93 -0.43 6.15
C ALA A 389 6.79 -0.22 4.91
N ALA A 390 6.48 -0.89 3.80
CA ALA A 390 7.21 -0.72 2.55
C ALA A 390 7.18 0.74 2.05
N GLN A 391 6.04 1.42 2.16
CA GLN A 391 5.91 2.81 1.73
C GLN A 391 6.64 3.77 2.69
N VAL A 392 6.51 3.53 3.99
CA VAL A 392 7.20 4.29 5.05
C VAL A 392 8.71 4.16 4.89
N SER A 393 9.21 2.95 4.60
CA SER A 393 10.63 2.72 4.33
C SER A 393 11.13 3.55 3.15
N SER A 394 10.42 3.57 2.03
CA SER A 394 10.79 4.40 0.87
C SER A 394 10.75 5.90 1.18
N ALA A 395 9.76 6.37 1.95
CA ALA A 395 9.68 7.78 2.34
C ALA A 395 10.82 8.19 3.28
N ILE A 396 11.17 7.35 4.25
CA ILE A 396 12.31 7.55 5.16
C ILE A 396 13.63 7.56 4.37
N GLU A 397 13.80 6.62 3.44
CA GLU A 397 14.98 6.55 2.57
C GLU A 397 15.11 7.82 1.71
N ASN A 398 14.01 8.28 1.11
CA ASN A 398 13.99 9.53 0.34
C ASN A 398 14.38 10.74 1.21
N ALA A 399 13.84 10.83 2.43
CA ALA A 399 14.18 11.91 3.36
C ALA A 399 15.66 11.88 3.77
N HIS A 400 16.23 10.69 4.02
CA HIS A 400 17.66 10.55 4.30
C HIS A 400 18.53 10.95 3.11
N LEU A 401 18.24 10.43 1.90
CA LEU A 401 18.97 10.78 0.68
C LEU A 401 18.94 12.28 0.39
N TYR A 402 17.78 12.92 0.58
CA TYR A 402 17.63 14.35 0.41
C TYR A 402 18.45 15.14 1.44
N SER A 403 18.39 14.75 2.72
CA SER A 403 19.18 15.39 3.78
C SER A 403 20.69 15.29 3.55
N GLU A 404 21.17 14.14 3.06
CA GLU A 404 22.58 13.94 2.75
C GLU A 404 23.01 14.75 1.54
N THR A 405 22.15 14.84 0.51
CA THR A 405 22.40 15.69 -0.65
C THR A 405 22.54 17.16 -0.24
N LEU A 406 21.64 17.66 0.62
CA LEU A 406 21.74 19.03 1.16
C LEU A 406 23.02 19.24 1.98
N ARG A 407 23.41 18.26 2.81
CA ARG A 407 24.64 18.34 3.61
C ARG A 407 25.88 18.42 2.72
N LEU A 408 25.97 17.56 1.70
CA LEU A 408 27.08 17.56 0.75
C LEU A 408 27.13 18.87 -0.04
N TYR A 409 25.98 19.37 -0.49
CA TYR A 409 25.89 20.66 -1.18
C TYR A 409 26.47 21.80 -0.32
N ASN A 410 26.03 21.93 0.93
CA ASN A 410 26.53 22.97 1.83
C ASN A 410 28.04 22.85 2.09
N LEU A 411 28.56 21.63 2.28
CA LEU A 411 30.00 21.40 2.44
C LEU A 411 30.80 21.80 1.20
N THR A 412 30.28 21.53 0.00
CA THR A 412 30.93 21.93 -1.25
C THR A 412 30.93 23.45 -1.44
N ASP A 413 29.85 24.13 -1.05
CA ASP A 413 29.74 25.58 -1.14
C ASP A 413 30.73 26.28 -0.18
N GLU A 414 30.82 25.81 1.06
CA GLU A 414 31.80 26.29 2.04
C GLU A 414 33.26 26.03 1.60
N ALA A 415 33.53 24.90 0.96
CA ALA A 415 34.85 24.57 0.44
C ALA A 415 35.22 25.48 -0.75
N LEU A 416 34.26 25.76 -1.63
CA LEU A 416 34.44 26.67 -2.75
C LEU A 416 34.70 28.10 -2.27
N ALA A 417 33.91 28.59 -1.31
CA ALA A 417 34.08 29.91 -0.71
C ALA A 417 35.49 30.08 -0.11
N ARG A 418 35.96 29.10 0.68
CA ARG A 418 37.33 29.11 1.24
C ARG A 418 38.41 29.13 0.15
N ARG A 419 38.21 28.39 -0.94
CA ARG A 419 39.19 28.36 -2.03
C ARG A 419 39.26 29.67 -2.80
N VAL A 420 38.12 30.35 -2.98
CA VAL A 420 38.06 31.69 -3.56
C VAL A 420 38.80 32.70 -2.68
N GLU A 421 38.55 32.70 -1.37
CA GLU A 421 39.26 33.58 -0.42
C GLU A 421 40.77 33.33 -0.40
N GLN A 422 41.22 32.07 -0.40
CA GLN A 422 42.64 31.73 -0.45
C GLN A 422 43.31 32.22 -1.73
N LEU A 423 42.67 32.04 -2.89
CA LEU A 423 43.20 32.54 -4.16
C LEU A 423 43.28 34.07 -4.15
N GLN A 424 42.28 34.76 -3.61
CA GLN A 424 42.32 36.22 -3.46
C GLN A 424 43.43 36.69 -2.52
N ALA A 425 43.62 36.02 -1.38
CA ALA A 425 44.68 36.35 -0.43
C ALA A 425 46.08 36.14 -1.03
N LEU A 426 46.30 35.03 -1.75
CA LEU A 426 47.58 34.77 -2.43
C LEU A 426 47.88 35.84 -3.49
N LEU A 427 46.90 36.18 -4.33
CA LEU A 427 47.06 37.23 -5.35
C LEU A 427 47.42 38.60 -4.75
N ASN A 428 46.89 38.90 -3.56
CA ASN A 428 47.19 40.15 -2.83
C ASN A 428 48.60 40.21 -2.23
N THR A 429 49.28 39.07 -2.08
CA THR A 429 50.64 38.99 -1.50
C THR A 429 51.78 39.03 -2.52
N VAL A 430 51.46 38.89 -3.82
CA VAL A 430 52.47 38.92 -4.89
C VAL A 430 52.99 40.36 -5.05
N GLN A 431 54.30 40.56 -4.87
CA GLN A 431 54.96 41.86 -5.04
C GLN A 431 55.11 42.27 -6.51
N GLU A 432 54.89 41.34 -7.45
CA GLU A 432 54.74 41.63 -8.87
C GLU A 432 53.31 42.03 -9.20
N GLY A 433 53.14 43.03 -10.04
CA GLY A 433 51.86 43.38 -10.63
C GLY A 433 51.44 42.32 -11.63
N VAL A 434 50.27 41.72 -11.41
CA VAL A 434 49.68 40.74 -12.33
C VAL A 434 48.42 41.34 -12.94
N LEU A 435 48.38 41.39 -14.27
CA LEU A 435 47.26 41.86 -15.07
C LEU A 435 46.94 40.81 -16.13
N MET A 436 45.68 40.41 -16.28
CA MET A 436 45.24 39.49 -17.33
C MET A 436 44.20 40.17 -18.22
N LEU A 437 44.38 40.05 -19.54
CA LEU A 437 43.48 40.56 -20.56
C LEU A 437 42.84 39.40 -21.33
N ASP A 438 41.59 39.54 -21.75
CA ASP A 438 40.96 38.66 -22.75
C ASP A 438 41.37 39.03 -24.19
N THR A 439 40.89 38.29 -25.19
CA THR A 439 41.15 38.55 -26.62
C THR A 439 40.63 39.90 -27.13
N GLN A 440 39.74 40.56 -26.38
CA GLN A 440 39.20 41.89 -26.70
C GLN A 440 39.94 43.01 -25.94
N GLY A 441 40.95 42.68 -25.12
CA GLY A 441 41.67 43.63 -24.28
C GLY A 441 40.94 44.00 -23.00
N ARG A 442 39.92 43.25 -22.56
CA ARG A 442 39.22 43.45 -21.28
C ARG A 442 40.02 42.87 -20.13
N VAL A 443 40.12 43.62 -19.04
CA VAL A 443 40.80 43.17 -17.81
C VAL A 443 39.98 42.07 -17.12
N LEU A 444 40.50 40.85 -17.09
CA LEU A 444 39.91 39.70 -16.40
C LEU A 444 40.43 39.53 -14.97
N LEU A 445 41.67 39.95 -14.72
CA LEU A 445 42.32 39.88 -13.41
C LEU A 445 43.29 41.06 -13.28
N ILE A 446 43.30 41.70 -12.12
CA ILE A 446 44.30 42.69 -11.75
C ILE A 446 44.54 42.59 -10.24
N ASN A 447 45.77 42.33 -9.81
CA ASN A 447 46.10 42.31 -8.39
C ASN A 447 46.36 43.74 -7.86
N PRO A 448 46.37 43.96 -6.54
CA PRO A 448 46.59 45.28 -5.96
C PRO A 448 47.92 45.92 -6.36
N THR A 449 48.96 45.11 -6.52
CA THR A 449 50.29 45.59 -6.94
C THR A 449 50.27 46.14 -8.37
N ALA A 450 49.61 45.47 -9.31
CA ALA A 450 49.42 45.99 -10.68
C ALA A 450 48.58 47.26 -10.67
N ALA A 451 47.49 47.30 -9.90
CA ALA A 451 46.66 48.50 -9.76
C ALA A 451 47.45 49.69 -9.21
N ALA A 452 48.33 49.46 -8.23
CA ALA A 452 49.22 50.48 -7.69
C ALA A 452 50.27 50.95 -8.72
N LEU A 453 50.88 50.02 -9.46
CA LEU A 453 51.86 50.33 -10.51
C LEU A 453 51.23 51.09 -11.68
N LEU A 454 49.97 50.80 -12.00
CA LEU A 454 49.19 51.47 -13.05
C LEU A 454 48.50 52.75 -12.56
N ALA A 455 48.68 53.13 -11.28
CA ALA A 455 48.06 54.29 -10.65
C ALA A 455 46.53 54.36 -10.81
N GLN A 456 45.87 53.20 -10.93
CA GLN A 456 44.42 53.09 -11.09
C GLN A 456 43.84 52.02 -10.16
N PRO A 457 42.74 52.29 -9.43
CA PRO A 457 42.10 51.29 -8.58
C PRO A 457 41.64 50.07 -9.37
N SER A 458 41.83 48.86 -8.84
CA SER A 458 41.37 47.60 -9.45
C SER A 458 39.88 47.64 -9.84
N THR A 459 39.04 48.32 -9.05
CA THR A 459 37.60 48.49 -9.28
C THR A 459 37.27 49.31 -10.53
N HIS A 460 38.16 50.20 -10.95
CA HIS A 460 37.97 51.01 -12.16
C HIS A 460 38.41 50.29 -13.43
N MET A 461 39.29 49.29 -13.31
CA MET A 461 39.87 48.56 -14.44
C MET A 461 39.18 47.22 -14.71
N MET A 462 38.72 46.52 -13.66
CA MET A 462 38.12 45.19 -13.79
C MET A 462 36.95 45.18 -14.79
N ASN A 463 36.97 44.21 -15.70
CA ASN A 463 35.98 44.00 -16.77
C ASN A 463 35.84 45.17 -17.78
N LYS A 464 36.78 46.12 -17.80
CA LYS A 464 36.85 47.17 -18.83
C LYS A 464 37.95 46.86 -19.84
N VAL A 465 37.74 47.35 -21.07
CA VAL A 465 38.78 47.32 -22.10
C VAL A 465 39.88 48.30 -21.70
N LEU A 466 41.14 47.86 -21.75
CA LEU A 466 42.29 48.72 -21.46
C LEU A 466 42.37 49.83 -22.51
N ASP A 467 42.39 51.08 -22.08
CA ASP A 467 42.46 52.24 -22.97
C ASP A 467 43.90 52.49 -23.46
N GLU A 468 44.00 53.31 -24.51
CA GLU A 468 45.28 53.70 -25.09
C GLU A 468 46.13 54.50 -24.11
N GLU A 469 45.51 55.31 -23.25
CA GLU A 469 46.21 56.08 -22.22
C GLU A 469 46.94 55.15 -21.23
N THR A 470 46.28 54.11 -20.73
CA THR A 470 46.88 53.12 -19.84
C THR A 470 47.93 52.28 -20.55
N GLY A 471 47.67 51.86 -21.79
CA GLY A 471 48.65 51.12 -22.60
C GLY A 471 49.94 51.93 -22.83
N VAL A 472 49.81 53.18 -23.27
CA VAL A 472 50.97 53.98 -23.65
C VAL A 472 51.70 54.55 -22.43
N THR A 473 50.95 55.09 -21.46
CA THR A 473 51.52 55.84 -20.33
C THR A 473 51.94 54.94 -19.18
N HIS A 474 51.17 53.89 -18.89
CA HIS A 474 51.34 53.08 -17.68
C HIS A 474 51.94 51.70 -17.95
N LEU A 475 51.72 51.14 -19.14
CA LEU A 475 52.37 49.90 -19.58
C LEU A 475 53.61 50.14 -20.44
N GLY A 476 53.94 51.39 -20.80
CA GLY A 476 55.18 51.73 -21.49
C GLY A 476 55.24 51.30 -22.96
N TYR A 477 54.09 51.12 -23.62
CA TYR A 477 54.05 50.95 -25.07
C TYR A 477 54.19 52.32 -25.76
N THR A 478 54.77 52.36 -26.95
CA THR A 478 54.51 53.48 -27.87
C THR A 478 53.10 53.34 -28.49
N ALA A 479 52.50 54.42 -28.97
CA ALA A 479 51.17 54.36 -29.61
C ALA A 479 51.11 53.33 -30.75
N ASN A 480 52.18 53.24 -31.56
CA ASN A 480 52.28 52.26 -32.65
C ASN A 480 52.40 50.82 -32.14
N GLU A 481 53.19 50.59 -31.07
CA GLU A 481 53.31 49.26 -30.46
C GLU A 481 52.00 48.84 -29.82
N TRP A 482 51.33 49.74 -29.10
CA TRP A 482 50.06 49.45 -28.46
C TRP A 482 49.01 48.99 -29.48
N GLN A 483 48.86 49.72 -30.58
CA GLN A 483 47.91 49.36 -31.63
C GLN A 483 48.27 48.06 -32.34
N ALA A 484 49.56 47.77 -32.53
CA ALA A 484 50.02 46.50 -33.06
C ALA A 484 49.72 45.33 -32.11
N GLN A 485 49.92 45.52 -30.79
CA GLN A 485 49.63 44.50 -29.78
C GLN A 485 48.12 44.26 -29.62
N GLN A 486 47.28 45.30 -29.63
CA GLN A 486 45.83 45.14 -29.64
C GLN A 486 45.34 44.32 -30.83
N THR A 487 45.89 44.59 -32.02
CA THR A 487 45.56 43.85 -33.24
C THR A 487 45.98 42.38 -33.13
N ARG A 488 47.13 42.10 -32.51
CA ARG A 488 47.59 40.71 -32.24
C ARG A 488 46.69 39.98 -31.26
N LEU A 489 46.34 40.64 -30.15
CA LEU A 489 45.46 40.09 -29.12
C LEU A 489 44.08 39.72 -29.70
N GLN A 490 43.50 40.60 -30.52
CA GLN A 490 42.24 40.35 -31.23
C GLN A 490 42.33 39.23 -32.26
N ASN A 491 43.47 39.11 -32.95
CA ASN A 491 43.75 38.03 -33.89
C ASN A 491 44.24 36.73 -33.19
N GLN A 492 44.15 36.64 -31.86
CA GLN A 492 44.55 35.48 -31.06
C GLN A 492 46.02 35.06 -31.29
N GLN A 493 46.89 36.04 -31.52
CA GLN A 493 48.31 35.82 -31.71
C GLN A 493 49.06 36.02 -30.38
N PRO A 494 50.20 35.35 -30.18
CA PRO A 494 51.04 35.58 -29.01
C PRO A 494 51.65 37.01 -29.05
N PRO A 495 51.97 37.57 -27.86
CA PRO A 495 52.64 38.86 -27.77
C PRO A 495 54.02 38.80 -28.43
N GLN A 496 54.47 39.93 -28.96
CA GLN A 496 55.82 40.07 -29.53
C GLN A 496 56.69 40.98 -28.66
N GLY A 497 57.86 40.48 -28.26
CA GLY A 497 58.85 41.21 -27.45
C GLY A 497 59.31 40.37 -26.25
N ASN A 498 60.61 40.40 -25.97
CA ASN A 498 61.16 39.87 -24.71
C ASN A 498 61.29 41.06 -23.76
N GLY A 499 60.60 41.02 -22.62
CA GLY A 499 60.80 41.92 -21.46
C GLY A 499 61.11 43.39 -21.78
N HIS A 500 60.12 44.28 -21.68
CA HIS A 500 60.34 45.70 -21.89
C HIS A 500 60.56 46.43 -20.57
N ILE A 501 61.73 47.05 -20.41
CA ILE A 501 62.06 47.89 -19.27
C ILE A 501 61.78 49.35 -19.65
N PHE A 502 60.95 50.03 -18.86
CA PHE A 502 60.62 51.43 -19.07
C PHE A 502 60.58 52.21 -17.76
N PRO A 503 60.94 53.50 -17.76
CA PRO A 503 60.77 54.36 -16.61
C PRO A 503 59.28 54.69 -16.43
N ALA A 504 58.77 54.54 -15.21
CA ALA A 504 57.43 54.96 -14.82
C ALA A 504 57.50 55.94 -13.64
N SER A 505 56.46 56.75 -13.48
CA SER A 505 56.33 57.67 -12.36
C SER A 505 55.10 57.30 -11.56
N LEU A 506 55.30 56.74 -10.37
CA LEU A 506 54.21 56.44 -9.44
C LEU A 506 53.86 57.71 -8.67
N GLN A 507 52.60 58.15 -8.76
CA GLN A 507 52.04 59.17 -7.87
C GLN A 507 51.23 58.45 -6.79
N PRO A 508 51.80 58.18 -5.60
CA PRO A 508 51.01 57.69 -4.49
C PRO A 508 50.00 58.75 -4.06
N SER A 509 48.82 58.31 -3.60
CA SER A 509 47.68 59.16 -3.24
C SER A 509 48.00 60.29 -2.23
N ASP A 510 49.08 60.15 -1.45
CA ASP A 510 49.50 61.08 -0.39
C ASP A 510 50.98 61.50 -0.47
N GLY A 511 51.63 61.49 -1.65
CA GLY A 511 53.07 61.78 -1.73
C GLY A 511 53.61 62.35 -3.05
N ALA A 512 54.87 62.78 -3.02
CA ALA A 512 55.60 63.23 -4.21
C ALA A 512 55.84 62.07 -5.18
N ALA A 513 55.80 62.36 -6.48
CA ALA A 513 55.98 61.37 -7.54
C ALA A 513 57.32 60.62 -7.40
N ARG A 514 57.27 59.29 -7.24
CA ARG A 514 58.45 58.41 -7.19
C ARG A 514 58.72 57.88 -8.59
N ARG A 515 59.93 58.11 -9.11
CA ARG A 515 60.40 57.44 -10.33
C ARG A 515 60.74 56.00 -10.00
N VAL A 516 60.18 55.08 -10.76
CA VAL A 516 60.45 53.65 -10.69
C VAL A 516 60.81 53.12 -12.07
N THR A 517 61.57 52.03 -12.11
CA THR A 517 61.88 51.30 -13.34
C THR A 517 61.06 50.03 -13.35
N ILE A 518 60.15 49.89 -14.32
CA ILE A 518 59.25 48.73 -14.42
C ILE A 518 59.74 47.83 -15.54
N GLU A 519 59.87 46.54 -15.25
CA GLU A 519 59.99 45.47 -16.23
C GLU A 519 58.61 44.89 -16.52
N ARG A 520 58.19 44.95 -17.79
CA ARG A 520 56.94 44.33 -18.28
C ARG A 520 57.26 43.07 -19.07
N THR A 521 56.64 41.97 -18.66
CA THR A 521 56.71 40.69 -19.38
C THR A 521 55.31 40.22 -19.77
N GLU A 522 55.15 39.72 -20.99
CA GLU A 522 53.85 39.34 -21.55
C GLU A 522 53.87 37.85 -21.94
N PHE A 523 52.83 37.13 -21.55
CA PHE A 523 52.67 35.71 -21.87
C PHE A 523 51.31 35.46 -22.53
N ALA A 524 51.28 34.65 -23.58
CA ALA A 524 50.02 34.14 -24.13
C ALA A 524 49.46 33.03 -23.22
N VAL A 525 48.19 33.13 -22.87
CA VAL A 525 47.46 32.08 -22.14
C VAL A 525 46.65 31.28 -23.15
N TYR A 526 46.86 29.97 -23.20
CA TYR A 526 46.23 29.08 -24.18
C TYR A 526 45.06 28.30 -23.57
N ALA A 527 43.99 28.11 -24.32
CA ALA A 527 42.94 27.13 -24.04
C ALA A 527 43.42 25.70 -24.36
N GLN A 528 42.66 24.69 -23.93
CA GLN A 528 42.98 23.27 -24.15
C GLN A 528 43.05 22.89 -25.65
N ASP A 529 42.41 23.67 -26.52
CA ASP A 529 42.41 23.52 -27.97
C ASP A 529 43.62 24.21 -28.66
N GLY A 530 44.50 24.86 -27.90
CA GLY A 530 45.70 25.53 -28.39
C GLY A 530 45.47 26.96 -28.88
N LEU A 531 44.25 27.52 -28.77
CA LEU A 531 43.96 28.91 -29.11
C LEU A 531 44.37 29.86 -27.97
N VAL A 532 44.80 31.07 -28.32
CA VAL A 532 45.13 32.11 -27.33
C VAL A 532 43.83 32.68 -26.75
N MET A 533 43.63 32.50 -25.45
CA MET A 533 42.48 33.01 -24.68
C MET A 533 42.65 34.46 -24.25
N GLY A 534 43.89 34.94 -24.19
CA GLY A 534 44.21 36.23 -23.61
C GLY A 534 45.68 36.32 -23.24
N TRP A 535 46.11 37.47 -22.73
CA TRP A 535 47.50 37.70 -22.33
C TRP A 535 47.61 37.95 -20.82
N LEU A 536 48.65 37.39 -20.22
CA LEU A 536 49.08 37.66 -18.85
C LEU A 536 50.25 38.62 -18.91
N ILE A 537 50.09 39.79 -18.29
CA ILE A 537 51.09 40.85 -18.20
C ILE A 537 51.60 40.89 -16.76
N LEU A 538 52.90 40.67 -16.58
CA LEU A 538 53.61 40.83 -15.32
C LEU A 538 54.35 42.17 -15.32
N LEU A 539 54.22 42.91 -14.23
CA LEU A 539 54.88 44.18 -13.99
C LEU A 539 55.74 44.06 -12.74
N ARG A 540 57.05 44.22 -12.87
CA ARG A 540 57.99 44.13 -11.74
C ARG A 540 58.72 45.46 -11.57
N ASP A 541 58.71 45.99 -10.35
CA ASP A 541 59.56 47.13 -10.00
C ASP A 541 61.00 46.62 -9.80
N ILE A 542 61.90 47.02 -10.70
CA ILE A 542 63.32 46.66 -10.69
C ILE A 542 64.20 47.87 -10.35
N THR A 543 63.64 48.91 -9.74
CA THR A 543 64.36 50.16 -9.42
C THR A 543 65.60 49.91 -8.57
N GLU A 544 65.53 48.97 -7.62
CA GLU A 544 66.65 48.63 -6.73
C GLU A 544 67.69 47.71 -7.39
N GLU A 545 67.31 46.95 -8.43
CA GLU A 545 68.23 46.06 -9.15
C GLU A 545 69.07 46.80 -10.21
N GLN A 546 68.65 48.01 -10.58
CA GLN A 546 69.32 48.88 -11.55
C GLN A 546 70.12 50.03 -10.90
N ALA A 547 70.06 50.16 -9.57
CA ALA A 547 70.79 51.15 -8.77
C ALA A 547 72.17 50.62 -8.33
#